data_AF-A9H9R7-F1
#
_entry.id   AF-A9H9R7-F1
#
_cell.length_a   1.000
_cell.length_b   1.000
_cell.length_c   1.000
_cell.angle_alpha   90.00
_cell.angle_beta   90.00
_cell.angle_gamma   90.00
#
_symmetry.space_group_name_H-M   'P 1'
#
loop_
_entity.id
_entity.type
_entity.pdbx_description
1 polymer ?
#
loop_
_entity_poly.entity_id
_entity_poly.type
_entity_poly.pdbx_seq_one_letter_code
_entity_poly.pdbx_strand_id
1 'polypeptide(L)' 'MYRVYKRYMNSADLIRELKKAGWMEVRSRGSHHIFRHPDHGHSVTVPHPKKGLGKGLVAAIRKQAGLK' A
#
# COMPACT_ATOMS: atom_id res chain seq x y z
N MET A 1 18.32 11.31 -12.61
CA MET A 1 18.52 10.05 -13.38
C MET A 1 17.80 8.92 -12.61
N TYR A 2 17.22 7.91 -13.28
CA TYR A 2 16.34 6.81 -12.75
C TYR A 2 14.79 6.97 -12.82
N ARG A 3 14.25 7.67 -13.82
CA ARG A 3 12.78 7.75 -14.04
C ARG A 3 12.30 6.94 -15.27
N VAL A 4 12.91 5.79 -15.59
CA VAL A 4 12.56 5.05 -16.82
C VAL A 4 12.27 3.55 -16.65
N TYR A 5 12.62 2.88 -15.53
CA TYR A 5 12.42 1.42 -15.41
C TYR A 5 11.54 0.94 -14.24
N LYS A 6 10.58 1.74 -13.77
CA LYS A 6 9.64 1.26 -12.73
C LYS A 6 8.49 0.45 -13.34
N ARG A 7 8.80 -0.74 -13.90
CA ARG A 7 7.79 -1.71 -14.38
C ARG A 7 6.99 -2.37 -13.24
N TYR A 8 7.44 -2.23 -11.99
CA TYR A 8 6.86 -2.87 -10.82
C TYR A 8 6.64 -1.86 -9.71
N MET A 9 5.50 -1.96 -9.04
CA MET A 9 5.19 -1.16 -7.85
C MET A 9 5.88 -1.77 -6.64
N ASN A 10 6.62 -0.95 -5.88
CA ASN A 10 7.21 -1.41 -4.63
C ASN A 10 6.18 -1.22 -3.51
N SER A 11 6.27 -2.06 -2.47
CA SER A 11 5.49 -1.88 -1.24
C SER A 11 5.65 -0.49 -0.63
N ALA A 12 6.85 0.09 -0.68
CA ALA A 12 7.12 1.44 -0.20
C ALA A 12 6.34 2.53 -0.97
N ASP A 13 6.16 2.37 -2.29
CA ASP A 13 5.41 3.33 -3.09
C ASP A 13 3.92 3.24 -2.78
N LEU A 14 3.38 2.02 -2.64
CA LEU A 14 1.99 1.80 -2.25
C LEU A 14 1.70 2.33 -0.85
N ILE A 15 2.62 2.14 0.11
CA ILE A 15 2.49 2.72 1.46
C ILE A 15 2.49 4.25 1.40
N ARG A 16 3.32 4.87 0.54
CA ARG A 16 3.31 6.33 0.35
C ARG A 16 1.99 6.82 -0.24
N GLU A 17 1.40 6.09 -1.19
CA GLU A 17 0.07 6.42 -1.73
C GLU A 17 -1.01 6.34 -0.65
N LEU A 18 -1.02 5.27 0.15
CA LEU A 18 -1.95 5.09 1.26
C LEU A 18 -1.83 6.24 2.27
N LYS A 19 -0.61 6.56 2.72
CA LYS A 19 -0.37 7.67 3.65
C LYS A 19 -0.83 9.02 3.11
N LYS A 20 -0.62 9.29 1.81
CA LYS A 20 -1.13 10.51 1.16
C LYS A 20 -2.65 10.57 1.11
N ALA A 21 -3.30 9.42 1.04
CA ALA A 21 -4.75 9.30 1.08
C ALA A 21 -5.32 9.27 2.51
N GLY A 22 -4.52 9.61 3.53
CA GLY A 22 -4.99 9.67 4.93
C GLY A 22 -4.94 8.34 5.69
N TRP A 23 -4.41 7.27 5.09
CA TRP A 23 -4.27 5.99 5.78
C TRP A 23 -3.10 6.01 6.75
N MET A 24 -3.34 5.60 7.99
CA MET A 24 -2.35 5.54 9.06
C MET A 24 -1.98 4.10 9.39
N GLU A 25 -0.70 3.82 9.56
CA GLU A 25 -0.22 2.51 10.00
C GLU A 25 -0.55 2.34 11.49
N VAL A 26 -1.37 1.33 11.81
CA VAL A 26 -1.82 1.07 13.20
C VAL A 26 -1.08 -0.09 13.86
N ARG A 27 -0.65 -1.08 13.07
CA ARG A 27 0.13 -2.21 13.56
C ARG A 27 0.94 -2.82 12.43
N SER A 28 2.11 -3.35 12.75
CA SER A 28 2.89 -4.20 11.86
C SER A 28 3.34 -5.44 12.61
N ARG A 29 3.18 -6.61 11.98
CA ARG A 29 3.66 -7.87 12.51
C ARG A 29 4.41 -8.60 11.40
N GLY A 30 5.74 -8.69 11.54
CA GLY A 30 6.61 -9.24 10.51
C GLY A 30 6.45 -8.47 9.21
N SER A 31 6.11 -9.17 8.14
CA SER A 31 5.94 -8.55 6.82
C SER A 31 4.56 -7.95 6.56
N HIS A 32 3.62 -8.03 7.52
CA HIS A 32 2.25 -7.53 7.34
C HIS A 32 2.08 -6.20 8.07
N HIS A 33 1.97 -5.13 7.30
CA HIS A 33 1.69 -3.79 7.81
C HIS A 33 0.21 -3.48 7.62
N ILE A 34 -0.45 -2.99 8.67
CA ILE A 34 -1.88 -2.79 8.69
C ILE A 34 -2.16 -1.30 8.84
N PHE A 35 -2.96 -0.80 7.92
CA PHE A 35 -3.34 0.59 7.79
C PHE A 35 -4.82 0.75 8.12
N ARG A 36 -5.17 1.84 8.78
CA ARG A 36 -6.56 2.23 9.07
C ARG A 36 -6.76 3.68 8.65
N HIS A 37 -7.92 3.98 8.09
CA HIS A 37 -8.32 5.34 7.79
C HIS A 37 -9.26 5.85 8.89
N PRO A 38 -9.19 7.12 9.29
CA PRO A 38 -10.15 7.67 10.27
C PRO A 38 -11.58 7.67 9.72
N ASP A 39 -11.75 7.98 8.43
CA ASP A 39 -13.08 8.06 7.80
C ASP A 39 -13.58 6.72 7.24
N HIS A 40 -12.73 5.69 7.18
CA HIS A 40 -13.12 4.37 6.72
C HIS A 40 -12.93 3.32 7.83
N GLY A 41 -14.02 2.67 8.24
CA GLY A 41 -14.02 1.71 9.35
C GLY A 41 -13.23 0.42 9.11
N HIS A 42 -12.76 0.18 7.88
CA HIS A 42 -11.98 -1.01 7.52
C HIS A 42 -10.47 -0.76 7.58
N SER A 43 -9.72 -1.84 7.71
CA SER A 43 -8.26 -1.84 7.68
C SER A 43 -7.73 -2.46 6.40
N VAL A 44 -6.58 -2.00 5.93
CA VAL A 44 -5.89 -2.48 4.73
C VAL A 44 -4.55 -3.09 5.13
N THR A 45 -4.26 -4.31 4.67
CA THR A 45 -2.99 -4.98 4.94
C THR A 45 -2.09 -4.89 3.72
N VAL A 46 -0.86 -4.39 3.91
CA VAL A 46 0.18 -4.30 2.88
C VAL A 46 1.36 -5.18 3.27
N PRO A 47 1.81 -6.10 2.39
CA PRO A 47 3.02 -6.85 2.62
C PRO A 47 4.26 -5.98 2.35
N HIS A 48 5.08 -5.75 3.36
CA HIS A 48 6.32 -5.00 3.30
C HIS A 48 7.38 -5.64 4.21
N PRO A 49 8.65 -5.76 3.80
CA PRO A 49 9.27 -5.22 2.59
C PRO A 49 9.11 -6.12 1.36
N LYS A 50 8.59 -5.56 0.26
CA LYS A 50 8.50 -6.23 -1.05
C LYS A 50 8.82 -5.26 -2.19
N LYS A 51 9.79 -5.63 -3.05
CA LYS A 51 10.31 -4.82 -4.18
C LYS A 51 9.54 -5.04 -5.51
N GLY A 52 8.50 -5.86 -5.50
CA GLY A 52 7.71 -6.15 -6.68
C GLY A 52 6.35 -6.67 -6.27
N LEU A 53 5.42 -5.77 -6.00
CA LEU A 53 4.02 -6.14 -5.79
C LEU A 53 3.40 -6.46 -7.15
N GLY A 54 2.75 -7.62 -7.25
CA GLY A 54 2.00 -7.99 -8.43
C GLY A 54 0.88 -6.98 -8.69
N LYS A 55 0.62 -6.66 -9.97
CA LYS A 55 -0.38 -5.65 -10.36
C LYS A 55 -1.76 -5.93 -9.77
N GLY A 56 -2.16 -7.21 -9.70
CA GLY A 56 -3.43 -7.63 -9.09
C GLY A 56 -3.51 -7.32 -7.59
N LEU A 57 -2.43 -7.54 -6.84
CA LEU A 57 -2.37 -7.22 -5.42
C LEU A 57 -2.45 -5.70 -5.19
N VAL A 58 -1.72 -4.92 -5.98
CA VAL A 58 -1.78 -3.45 -5.92
C VAL A 58 -3.19 -2.95 -6.24
N ALA A 59 -3.83 -3.50 -7.27
CA ALA A 59 -5.20 -3.13 -7.65
C ALA A 59 -6.21 -3.49 -6.55
N ALA A 60 -6.09 -4.68 -5.95
CA ALA A 60 -6.96 -5.11 -4.85
C ALA A 60 -6.80 -4.19 -3.63
N ILE A 61 -5.56 -3.85 -3.25
CA ILE A 61 -5.28 -2.94 -2.14
C ILE A 61 -5.83 -1.54 -2.42
N ARG A 62 -5.64 -1.01 -3.64
CA ARG A 62 -6.18 0.31 -4.02
C ARG A 62 -7.70 0.33 -4.01
N LYS A 63 -8.35 -0.72 -4.52
CA LYS A 63 -9.81 -0.86 -4.47
C LYS A 63 -10.31 -0.89 -3.02
N GLN A 64 -9.65 -1.66 -2.16
CA GLN A 64 -9.97 -1.70 -0.74
C GLN A 64 -9.72 -0.36 -0.06
N ALA A 65 -8.67 0.38 -0.46
CA ALA A 65 -8.35 1.69 0.08
C ALA A 65 -9.20 2.85 -0.49
N GLY A 66 -10.13 2.56 -1.40
CA GLY A 66 -10.93 3.59 -2.08
C GLY A 66 -10.13 4.48 -3.04
N LEU A 67 -8.95 4.04 -3.49
CA LEU A 67 -8.03 4.85 -4.28
C LEU A 67 -8.23 4.75 -5.80
N LYS A 68 -9.03 3.81 -6.29
CA LYS A 68 -9.60 3.75 -7.65
C LYS A 68 -10.55 2.57 -7.80
#